data_AF-A0A4Q3UTC0-F1
#
_entry.id   AF-A0A4Q3UTC0-F1
#
_cell.length_a   1.000
_cell.length_b   1.000
_cell.length_c   1.000
_cell.angle_alpha   90.00
_cell.angle_beta   90.00
_cell.angle_gamma   90.00
#
_symmetry.space_group_name_H-M   'P 1'
#
loop_
_entity.id
_entity.type
_entity.pdbx_description
1 polymer ?
#
loop_
_entity_poly.entity_id
_entity_poly.type
_entity_poly.pdbx_seq_one_letter_code
_entity_poly.pdbx_strand_id
1 'polypeptide(L)'
;IYLRSDSDYVYGLLNAATPNTGLEFANLYFSTTMGGSNIGFQISNKNAFVPSTGVNYTENSISFSTNPLGVVEFAIPWDVFVDPNPLGFTPITATNNKLRLNLSQSFGYSVAGGASFYGADRLCVVTYQAVPEPASMAFLGLGGLTLIRRRKKA
;
A
#
# COMPACT_ATOMS: atom_id res chain seq x y z
N ILE A 1 -10.27 1.01 -12.25
CA ILE A 1 -9.34 0.72 -11.15
C ILE A 1 -9.71 1.62 -10.00
N TYR A 2 -9.93 1.07 -8.82
CA TYR A 2 -10.23 1.81 -7.60
C TYR A 2 -9.20 1.43 -6.54
N LEU A 3 -8.68 2.42 -5.82
CA LEU A 3 -7.78 2.22 -4.68
C LEU A 3 -8.30 3.04 -3.50
N ARG A 4 -8.33 2.41 -2.33
CA ARG A 4 -8.69 3.04 -1.05
C ARG A 4 -7.84 2.46 0.06
N SER A 5 -7.74 3.17 1.17
CA SER A 5 -7.13 2.64 2.39
C SER A 5 -7.93 3.06 3.61
N ASP A 6 -7.68 2.36 4.71
CA ASP A 6 -7.98 2.80 6.08
C ASP A 6 -6.72 2.69 6.94
N SER A 7 -6.86 2.51 8.26
CA SER A 7 -5.74 2.36 9.18
C SER A 7 -4.97 1.06 9.01
N ASP A 8 -5.63 0.02 8.50
CA ASP A 8 -5.13 -1.36 8.60
C ASP A 8 -4.70 -1.87 7.22
N TYR A 9 -5.46 -1.52 6.17
CA TYR A 9 -5.24 -2.07 4.84
C TYR A 9 -5.31 -1.01 3.73
N VAL A 10 -4.69 -1.39 2.62
CA VAL A 10 -4.88 -0.84 1.29
C VAL A 10 -5.74 -1.82 0.50
N TYR A 11 -6.88 -1.35 0.03
CA TYR A 11 -7.84 -2.10 -0.76
C TYR A 11 -7.87 -1.62 -2.19
N GLY A 12 -8.06 -2.53 -3.13
CA GLY A 12 -8.33 -2.13 -4.50
C GLY A 12 -9.24 -3.08 -5.24
N LEU A 13 -9.88 -2.52 -6.27
CA LEU A 13 -10.75 -3.22 -7.19
C LEU A 13 -10.30 -2.94 -8.61
N LEU A 14 -10.07 -4.03 -9.35
CA LEU A 14 -9.62 -4.03 -10.74
C LEU A 14 -10.69 -4.76 -11.56
N ASN A 15 -11.17 -4.15 -12.63
CA ASN A 15 -12.02 -4.83 -13.60
C ASN A 15 -11.15 -5.17 -14.81
N ALA A 16 -10.91 -6.46 -15.03
CA ALA A 16 -10.18 -7.00 -16.15
C ALA A 16 -11.18 -7.68 -17.09
N ALA A 17 -11.33 -7.17 -18.31
CA ALA A 17 -12.32 -7.69 -19.27
C ALA A 17 -12.16 -9.19 -19.56
N THR A 18 -10.96 -9.73 -19.35
CA THR A 18 -10.65 -11.16 -19.30
C THR A 18 -9.34 -11.33 -18.53
N PRO A 19 -9.31 -11.85 -17.29
CA PRO A 19 -8.09 -12.46 -16.79
C PRO A 19 -7.85 -13.69 -17.69
N ASN A 20 -7.10 -13.50 -18.78
CA ASN A 20 -6.84 -14.58 -19.74
C ASN A 20 -6.38 -15.79 -18.95
N THR A 21 -7.03 -16.92 -19.19
CA THR A 21 -6.84 -18.24 -18.56
C THR A 21 -5.44 -18.85 -18.77
N GLY A 22 -4.44 -18.04 -19.13
CA GLY A 22 -3.04 -18.40 -19.32
C GLY A 22 -2.03 -17.38 -18.78
N LEU A 23 -2.47 -16.29 -18.13
CA LEU A 23 -1.59 -15.48 -17.28
C LEU A 23 -1.92 -15.81 -15.83
N GLU A 24 -1.31 -16.88 -15.32
CA GLU A 24 -1.47 -17.40 -13.96
C GLU A 24 -1.06 -16.39 -12.86
N PHE A 25 -0.63 -15.17 -13.21
CA PHE A 25 -0.26 -14.12 -12.29
C PHE A 25 -0.60 -12.75 -12.89
N ALA A 26 -1.48 -12.02 -12.21
CA ALA A 26 -1.53 -10.58 -12.35
C ALA A 26 -0.54 -9.97 -11.34
N ASN A 27 0.41 -9.18 -11.83
CA ASN A 27 1.36 -8.48 -10.98
C ASN A 27 0.85 -7.06 -10.73
N LEU A 28 0.53 -6.76 -9.47
CA LEU A 28 0.33 -5.38 -9.00
C LEU A 28 1.70 -4.80 -8.71
N TYR A 29 1.99 -3.57 -9.14
CA TYR A 29 3.21 -2.89 -8.70
C TYR A 29 2.83 -1.62 -7.97
N PHE A 30 3.56 -1.34 -6.90
CA PHE A 30 3.36 -0.16 -6.09
C PHE A 30 4.66 0.63 -5.97
N SER A 31 4.48 1.91 -5.66
CA SER A 31 5.54 2.87 -5.42
C SER A 31 5.30 3.51 -4.06
N THR A 32 6.26 3.33 -3.16
CA THR A 32 6.30 4.03 -1.88
C THR A 32 7.05 5.36 -1.98
N THR A 33 7.89 5.57 -3.01
CA THR A 33 8.72 6.77 -3.17
C THR A 33 8.17 7.77 -4.20
N MET A 34 7.02 7.45 -4.80
CA MET A 34 6.42 8.19 -5.92
C MET A 34 7.28 8.24 -7.21
N GLY A 35 8.40 7.51 -7.26
CA GLY A 35 9.22 7.26 -8.45
C GLY A 35 9.30 5.76 -8.77
N GLY A 36 9.05 5.38 -10.03
CA GLY A 36 9.04 3.97 -10.46
C GLY A 36 8.10 3.08 -9.63
N SER A 37 8.32 1.77 -9.65
CA SER A 37 7.71 0.80 -8.72
C SER A 37 8.81 0.02 -8.00
N ASN A 38 8.67 -0.14 -6.69
CA ASN A 38 9.69 -0.74 -5.84
C ASN A 38 9.19 -1.93 -5.02
N ILE A 39 7.89 -2.24 -5.09
CA ILE A 39 7.30 -3.47 -4.60
C ILE A 39 6.24 -3.93 -5.60
N GLY A 40 6.08 -5.25 -5.75
CA GLY A 40 4.98 -5.83 -6.49
C GLY A 40 4.39 -7.06 -5.81
N PHE A 41 3.20 -7.45 -6.25
CA PHE A 41 2.44 -8.58 -5.72
C PHE A 41 1.88 -9.45 -6.83
N GLN A 42 2.05 -10.76 -6.69
CA GLN A 42 1.43 -11.77 -7.53
C GLN A 42 0.07 -12.15 -6.93
N ILE A 43 -1.02 -11.72 -7.57
CA ILE A 43 -2.41 -11.83 -7.09
C ILE A 43 -2.85 -13.28 -6.82
N SER A 44 -2.24 -14.25 -7.50
CA SER A 44 -2.57 -15.68 -7.41
C SER A 44 -1.67 -16.46 -6.44
N ASN A 45 -0.41 -16.06 -6.32
CA ASN A 45 0.62 -16.82 -5.59
C ASN A 45 0.87 -16.29 -4.18
N LYS A 46 0.19 -15.21 -3.78
CA LYS A 46 0.41 -14.52 -2.49
C LYS A 46 1.88 -14.19 -2.24
N ASN A 47 2.58 -13.83 -3.31
CA ASN A 47 3.98 -13.46 -3.24
C ASN A 47 4.12 -11.95 -3.39
N ALA A 48 4.85 -11.33 -2.47
CA ALA A 48 5.41 -10.01 -2.65
C ALA A 48 6.79 -10.14 -3.31
N PHE A 49 7.20 -9.14 -4.08
CA PHE A 49 8.51 -9.12 -4.71
C PHE A 49 9.05 -7.71 -4.88
N VAL A 50 10.38 -7.59 -4.94
CA VAL A 50 11.05 -6.31 -5.21
C VAL A 50 11.53 -6.29 -6.65
N PRO A 51 10.94 -5.45 -7.54
CA PRO A 51 11.25 -5.48 -8.97
C PRO A 51 12.73 -5.28 -9.31
N SER A 52 13.46 -4.49 -8.53
CA SER A 52 14.88 -4.18 -8.77
C SER A 52 15.83 -5.32 -8.41
N THR A 53 15.42 -6.24 -7.54
CA THR A 53 16.26 -7.34 -7.06
C THR A 53 15.76 -8.70 -7.52
N GLY A 54 14.49 -8.81 -7.94
CA GLY A 54 13.85 -10.07 -8.31
C GLY A 54 13.59 -11.01 -7.13
N VAL A 55 13.83 -10.56 -5.89
CA VAL A 55 13.60 -11.37 -4.70
C VAL A 55 12.09 -11.46 -4.43
N ASN A 56 11.61 -12.68 -4.22
CA ASN A 56 10.22 -13.00 -3.88
C ASN A 56 10.12 -13.42 -2.42
N TYR A 57 8.99 -13.12 -1.80
CA TYR A 57 8.66 -13.50 -0.43
C TYR A 57 7.21 -13.92 -0.36
N THR A 58 6.93 -15.02 0.33
CA THR A 58 5.57 -15.43 0.62
C THR A 58 4.96 -14.47 1.62
N GLU A 59 3.90 -13.80 1.22
CA GLU A 59 3.19 -12.83 2.04
C GLU A 59 1.76 -13.34 2.28
N ASN A 60 1.60 -14.05 3.40
CA ASN A 60 0.35 -14.72 3.74
C ASN A 60 -0.75 -13.75 4.22
N SER A 61 -0.39 -12.52 4.56
CA SER A 61 -1.33 -11.52 5.07
C SER A 61 -2.15 -10.83 3.97
N ILE A 62 -1.78 -11.01 2.69
CA ILE A 62 -2.54 -10.44 1.58
C ILE A 62 -3.73 -11.32 1.23
N SER A 63 -4.89 -10.67 1.10
CA SER A 63 -6.12 -11.30 0.63
C SER A 63 -6.42 -10.89 -0.80
N PHE A 64 -6.75 -11.87 -1.63
CA PHE A 64 -7.16 -11.68 -3.02
C PHE A 64 -8.44 -12.47 -3.29
N SER A 65 -9.33 -11.89 -4.08
CA SER A 65 -10.53 -12.54 -4.59
C SER A 65 -10.71 -12.20 -6.06
N THR A 66 -11.13 -13.17 -6.85
CA THR A 66 -11.43 -12.98 -8.27
C THR A 66 -12.83 -13.52 -8.56
N ASN A 67 -13.65 -12.77 -9.28
CA ASN A 67 -14.95 -13.25 -9.72
C ASN A 67 -14.92 -13.70 -11.20
N PRO A 68 -15.92 -14.50 -11.65
CA PRO A 68 -16.03 -14.93 -13.04
C PRO A 68 -16.22 -13.80 -14.06
N LEU A 69 -16.54 -12.58 -13.60
CA LEU A 69 -16.69 -11.39 -14.44
C LEU A 69 -15.37 -10.63 -14.63
N GLY A 70 -14.24 -11.19 -14.14
CA GLY A 70 -12.93 -10.58 -14.28
C GLY A 70 -12.66 -9.44 -13.30
N VAL A 71 -13.45 -9.33 -12.24
CA VAL A 71 -13.17 -8.40 -11.14
C VAL A 71 -12.17 -9.05 -10.19
N VAL A 72 -11.08 -8.35 -9.91
CA VAL A 72 -10.08 -8.69 -8.90
C VAL A 72 -10.19 -7.70 -7.75
N GLU A 73 -10.37 -8.23 -6.56
CA GLU A 73 -10.35 -7.48 -5.30
C GLU A 73 -9.12 -7.89 -4.49
N PHE A 74 -8.48 -6.92 -3.86
CA PHE A 74 -7.35 -7.17 -2.98
C PHE A 74 -7.40 -6.33 -1.71
N ALA A 75 -6.82 -6.87 -0.64
CA ALA A 75 -6.55 -6.18 0.61
C ALA A 75 -5.12 -6.51 1.06
N ILE A 76 -4.27 -5.48 1.19
CA ILE A 76 -2.86 -5.60 1.59
C ILE A 76 -2.68 -4.80 2.88
N PRO A 77 -2.19 -5.41 3.97
CA PRO A 77 -1.92 -4.68 5.21
C PRO A 77 -0.91 -3.54 5.00
N TRP A 78 -1.09 -2.43 5.72
CA TRP A 78 -0.12 -1.33 5.68
C TRP A 78 1.28 -1.72 6.14
N ASP A 79 1.38 -2.68 7.06
CA ASP A 79 2.64 -3.24 7.59
C ASP A 79 3.58 -3.71 6.49
N VAL A 80 3.04 -4.15 5.35
CA VAL A 80 3.84 -4.57 4.20
C VAL A 80 4.61 -3.39 3.58
N PHE A 81 4.08 -2.16 3.69
CA PHE A 81 4.63 -0.96 3.03
C PHE A 81 5.44 -0.06 3.96
N VAL A 82 5.38 -0.25 5.28
CA VAL A 82 6.02 0.60 6.29
C VAL A 82 7.25 -0.06 6.90
N ASP A 83 7.99 0.69 7.72
CA ASP A 83 9.18 0.22 8.43
C ASP A 83 8.77 -0.51 9.74
N PRO A 84 9.39 -1.65 10.13
CA PRO A 84 10.46 -2.39 9.46
C PRO A 84 9.98 -3.17 8.24
N ASN A 85 10.65 -2.98 7.11
CA ASN A 85 10.34 -3.69 5.87
C ASN A 85 11.29 -4.89 5.66
N PRO A 86 10.81 -6.14 5.73
CA PRO A 86 11.64 -7.32 5.52
C PRO A 86 12.06 -7.53 4.06
N LEU A 87 11.46 -6.81 3.11
CA LEU A 87 11.62 -7.03 1.67
C LEU A 87 12.74 -6.18 1.05
N GLY A 88 13.30 -5.22 1.78
CA GLY A 88 14.48 -4.44 1.33
C GLY A 88 14.19 -3.34 0.29
N PHE A 89 12.93 -2.95 0.09
CA PHE A 89 12.59 -1.72 -0.64
C PHE A 89 12.46 -0.52 0.32
N THR A 90 12.52 0.71 -0.20
CA THR A 90 12.36 1.92 0.62
C THR A 90 10.93 2.01 1.22
N PRO A 91 10.73 1.94 2.55
CA PRO A 91 9.40 1.95 3.13
C PRO A 91 8.72 3.32 3.05
N ILE A 92 7.40 3.32 3.26
CA ILE A 92 6.61 4.50 3.58
C ILE A 92 6.98 4.98 4.99
N THR A 93 7.11 6.29 5.15
CA THR A 93 7.46 6.92 6.42
C THR A 93 6.47 8.03 6.75
N ALA A 94 6.55 8.59 7.96
CA ALA A 94 5.74 9.74 8.35
C ALA A 94 5.92 10.96 7.40
N THR A 95 7.12 11.13 6.83
CA THR A 95 7.43 12.21 5.89
C THR A 95 7.10 11.87 4.43
N ASN A 96 6.95 10.58 4.12
CA ASN A 96 6.58 10.08 2.80
C ASN A 96 5.46 9.06 2.96
N ASN A 97 4.25 9.58 3.14
CA ASN A 97 3.08 8.83 3.55
C ASN A 97 2.19 8.42 2.39
N LYS A 98 2.71 8.38 1.15
CA LYS A 98 1.91 8.09 -0.04
C LYS A 98 2.29 6.73 -0.61
N LEU A 99 1.28 5.92 -0.91
CA LEU A 99 1.41 4.71 -1.69
C LEU A 99 0.72 4.92 -3.03
N ARG A 100 1.40 4.59 -4.13
CA ARG A 100 0.82 4.65 -5.47
C ARG A 100 0.78 3.27 -6.10
N LEU A 101 -0.38 2.87 -6.60
CA LEU A 101 -0.53 1.72 -7.48
C LEU A 101 -0.13 2.09 -8.92
N ASN A 102 0.83 1.36 -9.46
CA ASN A 102 1.35 1.44 -10.82
C ASN A 102 1.20 0.06 -11.47
N LEU A 103 0.08 -0.28 -12.09
CA LEU A 103 -0.15 -1.65 -12.59
C LEU A 103 0.86 -2.10 -13.67
N SER A 104 0.88 -3.41 -14.00
CA SER A 104 1.70 -4.02 -15.07
C SER A 104 0.90 -4.88 -16.08
N GLN A 105 1.55 -5.19 -17.21
CA GLN A 105 1.01 -5.53 -18.53
C GLN A 105 0.00 -6.69 -18.62
N SER A 106 -0.19 -7.48 -17.55
CA SER A 106 -1.11 -8.63 -17.55
C SER A 106 -2.60 -8.27 -17.71
N PHE A 107 -2.97 -6.98 -17.59
CA PHE A 107 -4.35 -6.49 -17.73
C PHE A 107 -4.65 -5.83 -19.09
N GLY A 108 -3.96 -6.24 -20.16
CA GLY A 108 -4.25 -5.79 -21.53
C GLY A 108 -3.55 -4.47 -21.92
N TYR A 109 -3.27 -3.57 -20.98
CA TYR A 109 -2.22 -2.54 -21.07
C TYR A 109 -1.82 -2.08 -19.67
N SER A 110 -0.53 -2.15 -19.34
CA SER A 110 -0.02 -1.39 -18.21
C SER A 110 1.50 -1.23 -18.25
N VAL A 111 1.97 0.01 -18.21
CA VAL A 111 3.39 0.34 -18.16
C VAL A 111 3.61 1.31 -17.00
N ALA A 112 3.91 0.75 -15.83
CA ALA A 112 4.45 1.47 -14.69
C ALA A 112 5.82 2.06 -15.04
N GLY A 113 5.88 3.19 -15.76
CA GLY A 113 7.14 3.71 -16.24
C GLY A 113 7.08 5.06 -16.95
N GLY A 114 6.45 6.07 -16.34
CA GLY A 114 6.58 7.43 -16.84
C GLY A 114 5.80 8.44 -16.01
N ALA A 115 6.42 9.57 -15.68
CA ALA A 115 5.80 10.66 -14.93
C ALA A 115 4.58 11.31 -15.63
N SER A 116 4.28 10.91 -16.88
CA SER A 116 3.44 11.68 -17.81
C SER A 116 2.08 11.06 -18.16
N PHE A 117 1.75 9.83 -17.74
CA PHE A 117 0.55 9.13 -18.25
C PHE A 117 -0.65 9.06 -17.29
N TYR A 118 -0.46 9.37 -16.01
CA TYR A 118 -1.57 9.62 -15.09
C TYR A 118 -1.53 11.11 -14.77
N GLY A 119 -2.58 11.84 -15.18
CA GLY A 119 -2.73 13.27 -14.91
C GLY A 119 -2.67 13.60 -13.41
N ALA A 120 -2.89 14.87 -13.07
CA ALA A 120 -2.88 15.33 -11.67
C ALA A 120 -3.83 14.50 -10.76
N ASP A 121 -4.89 13.93 -11.33
CA ASP A 121 -5.88 13.09 -10.66
C ASP A 121 -5.47 11.61 -10.64
N ARG A 122 -4.41 11.31 -9.90
CA ARG A 122 -3.97 9.93 -9.67
C ARG A 122 -4.96 9.23 -8.73
N LEU A 123 -6.04 8.67 -9.29
CA LEU A 123 -7.05 7.83 -8.60
C LEU A 123 -6.48 6.56 -7.93
N CYS A 124 -5.16 6.38 -7.96
CA CYS A 124 -4.41 5.22 -7.51
C CYS A 124 -3.38 5.58 -6.41
N VAL A 125 -3.54 6.73 -5.74
CA VAL A 125 -2.69 7.14 -4.62
C VAL A 125 -3.52 7.15 -3.35
N VAL A 126 -3.03 6.44 -2.33
CA VAL A 126 -3.59 6.47 -0.98
C VAL A 126 -2.56 6.99 -0.01
N THR A 127 -3.03 7.55 1.10
CA THR A 127 -2.16 8.16 2.11
C THR A 127 -2.22 7.32 3.37
N TYR A 128 -1.06 6.88 3.84
CA TYR A 128 -0.91 6.28 5.14
C TYR A 128 -1.12 7.34 6.22
N GLN A 129 -2.07 7.08 7.11
CA GLN A 129 -2.29 7.90 8.29
C GLN A 129 -1.90 7.07 9.49
N ALA A 130 -0.71 7.32 10.03
CA ALA A 130 -0.31 6.74 11.31
C ALA A 130 -1.32 7.20 12.36
N VAL A 131 -2.13 6.28 12.87
CA VAL A 131 -3.04 6.55 13.99
C VAL A 131 -2.15 6.65 15.24
N PRO A 132 -2.12 7.79 15.95
CA PRO A 132 -1.33 7.91 17.17
C PRO A 132 -1.73 6.80 18.14
N GLU A 133 -0.75 6.00 18.56
CA GLU A 133 -1.02 4.91 19.48
C GLU A 133 -1.65 5.44 20.78
N PRO A 134 -2.57 4.69 21.42
CA PRO A 134 -3.26 5.11 22.64
C PRO A 134 -2.30 5.56 23.76
N ALA A 135 -1.11 4.97 23.83
CA ALA A 135 -0.07 5.34 24.79
C ALA A 135 0.46 6.77 24.59
N SER A 136 0.63 7.20 23.34
CA SER A 136 1.07 8.56 22.99
C SER A 136 0.03 9.60 23.39
N MET A 137 -1.25 9.28 23.21
CA MET A 137 -2.37 10.11 23.66
C MET A 137 -2.45 10.17 25.20
N ALA A 138 -2.24 9.04 25.87
CA ALA A 138 -2.20 8.98 27.33
C ALA A 138 -1.05 9.82 27.90
N PHE A 139 0.13 9.78 27.28
CA PHE A 139 1.28 10.57 27.71
C PHE A 139 1.04 12.07 27.55
N LEU A 140 0.46 12.50 26.42
CA LEU A 140 0.02 13.89 26.21
C LEU A 140 -1.01 14.34 27.26
N GLY A 141 -2.00 13.47 27.55
CA GLY A 141 -3.01 13.73 28.58
C GLY A 141 -2.40 13.90 29.98
N LEU A 142 -1.49 13.00 30.37
CA LEU A 142 -0.80 13.05 31.66
C LEU A 142 0.17 14.24 31.77
N GLY A 143 0.87 14.58 30.68
CA GLY A 143 1.73 15.76 30.59
C GLY A 143 0.93 17.07 30.74
N GLY A 144 -0.23 17.17 30.12
CA GLY A 144 -1.13 18.32 30.28
C GLY A 144 -1.64 18.48 31.72
N LEU A 145 -2.05 17.38 32.36
CA LEU A 145 -2.56 17.39 33.74
C LEU A 145 -1.49 17.78 34.77
N THR A 146 -0.24 17.38 34.57
CA THR A 146 0.87 17.76 35.45
C THR A 146 1.21 19.25 35.35
N LEU A 147 1.15 19.84 34.15
CA LEU A 147 1.32 21.28 33.95
C LEU A 147 0.18 22.10 34.57
N ILE A 148 -1.07 21.64 34.45
CA ILE A 148 -2.24 22.28 35.07
C ILE A 148 -2.13 22.22 36.61
N ARG A 149 -1.67 21.11 37.19
CA ARG A 149 -1.43 20.99 38.64
C ARG A 149 -0.32 21.92 39.13
N ARG A 150 0.71 22.18 38.33
CA ARG A 150 1.79 23.12 38.69
C ARG A 150 1.32 24.58 38.71
N ARG A 151 0.41 24.97 37.81
CA ARG A 151 -0.14 26.33 37.77
C ARG A 151 -1.05 26.69 38.95
N LYS A 152 -1.66 25.71 39.63
CA LYS A 152 -2.48 25.96 40.82
C LYS A 152 -1.70 26.14 42.13
N LYS A 153 -0.37 25.97 42.11
CA LYS A 153 0.51 26.13 43.29
C LYS A 153 1.31 27.45 43.28
N ALA A 154 1.09 28.33 42.32
CA ALA A 154 1.63 29.69 42.28
C ALA A 154 0.57 30.70 42.69
#